data_AF-A0A5E5PZS7-F1
#
_entry.id   AF-A0A5E5PZS7-F1
#
_cell.length_a   1.000
_cell.length_b   1.000
_cell.length_c   1.000
_cell.angle_alpha   90.00
_cell.angle_beta   90.00
_cell.angle_gamma   90.00
#
_symmetry.space_group_name_H-M   'P 1'
#
loop_
_entity.id
_entity.type
_entity.pdbx_description
1 polymer ?
#
loop_
_entity_poly.entity_id
_entity_poly.type
_entity_poly.pdbx_seq_one_letter_code
_entity_poly.pdbx_strand_id
1 'polypeptide(L)'
;MTYKNYFDYMDEISSDELFDGLLGYGLFSEKIPPIFTSEAFSKWSKTQEEKTFTDKQSRKKNVDWEYYGKDYIRYDNMRNINIPRPLAIPNPIAYRNQCKTLSDSWGELKTYFKAKTNNQSHKISRIHIRKLKNKKHLFEMNYKNFLKDDSDIENGLSIGSRYVVKADISNCFPSIYTHSIPWAVVGKESAKQHKKDTEWFNQIDKFTRNLKFGETHGVLIGPHTSNIISEIVLIAIDYELANKGYKYTRHIDDYSCFVETHEKTEQFLLDLSSELKKYELTLNHKKTKIIELPVA
;
A
#
# COMPACT_ATOMS: atom_id res chain seq x y z
N MET A 1 -22.21 17.41 0.14
CA MET A 1 -20.77 17.61 0.39
C MET A 1 -20.02 17.20 -0.87
N THR A 2 -18.99 17.93 -1.28
CA THR A 2 -18.16 17.51 -2.43
C THR A 2 -17.30 16.33 -1.99
N TYR A 3 -17.50 15.15 -2.58
CA TYR A 3 -16.67 13.99 -2.28
C TYR A 3 -15.25 14.22 -2.83
N LYS A 4 -14.24 14.01 -1.98
CA LYS A 4 -12.82 14.11 -2.37
C LYS A 4 -12.40 12.88 -3.17
N ASN A 5 -11.66 13.11 -4.25
CA ASN A 5 -11.01 12.07 -5.04
C ASN A 5 -9.85 11.44 -4.25
N TYR A 6 -9.28 10.34 -4.76
CA TYR A 6 -8.11 9.72 -4.12
C TYR A 6 -6.94 10.70 -3.98
N PHE A 7 -6.57 11.38 -5.08
CA PHE A 7 -5.40 12.26 -5.11
C PHE A 7 -5.53 13.50 -4.23
N ASP A 8 -6.75 13.99 -3.95
CA ASP A 8 -6.98 15.13 -3.05
C ASP A 8 -6.44 14.85 -1.65
N TYR A 9 -6.60 13.61 -1.14
CA TYR A 9 -6.04 13.18 0.15
C TYR A 9 -4.51 13.05 0.13
N MET A 10 -3.91 12.82 -1.05
CA MET A 10 -2.45 12.77 -1.20
C MET A 10 -1.87 14.18 -1.22
N ASP A 11 -2.52 15.10 -1.96
CA ASP A 11 -2.14 16.52 -2.05
C ASP A 11 -2.25 17.26 -0.72
N GLU A 12 -3.12 16.81 0.19
CA GLU A 12 -3.19 17.30 1.57
C GLU A 12 -1.95 17.02 2.42
N ILE A 13 -1.10 16.05 2.07
CA ILE A 13 0.07 15.63 2.86
C ILE A 13 1.35 16.24 2.26
N SER A 14 2.11 17.02 3.04
CA SER A 14 3.46 17.45 2.64
C SER A 14 4.48 16.32 2.82
N SER A 15 5.65 16.41 2.17
CA SER A 15 6.74 15.45 2.36
C SER A 15 7.17 15.33 3.84
N ASP A 16 7.32 16.46 4.54
CA ASP A 16 7.68 16.47 5.96
C ASP A 16 6.62 15.80 6.85
N GLU A 17 5.34 16.04 6.56
CA GLU A 17 4.21 15.41 7.26
C GLU A 17 4.12 13.91 6.96
N LEU A 18 4.46 13.48 5.74
CA LEU A 18 4.59 12.08 5.37
C LEU A 18 5.70 11.43 6.19
N PHE A 19 6.89 12.05 6.22
CA PHE A 19 8.02 11.55 6.99
C PHE A 19 7.70 11.44 8.49
N ASP A 20 7.13 12.48 9.10
CA ASP A 20 6.75 12.46 10.52
C ASP A 20 5.64 11.45 10.82
N GLY A 21 4.60 11.40 9.99
CA GLY A 21 3.46 10.50 10.15
C GLY A 21 3.84 9.03 10.02
N LEU A 22 4.80 8.70 9.15
CA LEU A 22 5.33 7.35 8.98
C LEU A 22 6.37 7.00 10.04
N LEU A 23 7.36 7.86 10.28
CA LEU A 23 8.48 7.56 11.18
C LEU A 23 8.08 7.66 12.65
N GLY A 24 7.37 8.71 13.04
CA GLY A 24 6.99 8.95 14.44
C GLY A 24 5.79 8.14 14.91
N TYR A 25 4.88 7.77 13.99
CA TYR A 25 3.56 7.22 14.33
C TYR A 25 3.12 6.03 13.45
N GLY A 26 4.02 5.49 12.61
CA GLY A 26 3.72 4.37 11.72
C GLY A 26 4.69 3.20 11.76
N LEU A 27 5.74 3.25 12.59
CA LEU A 27 6.71 2.16 12.73
C LEU A 27 6.07 0.91 13.37
N PHE A 28 5.24 1.13 14.39
CA PHE A 28 4.52 0.10 15.12
C PHE A 28 3.08 -0.04 14.58
N SER A 29 2.56 -1.25 14.58
CA SER A 29 1.15 -1.49 14.23
C SER A 29 0.22 -0.94 15.32
N GLU A 30 -0.97 -0.47 14.92
CA GLU A 30 -2.11 -0.13 15.81
C GLU A 30 -2.53 -1.26 16.78
N LYS A 31 -2.01 -2.49 16.61
CA LYS A 31 -2.26 -3.64 17.49
C LYS A 31 -1.24 -3.80 18.63
N ILE A 32 -0.16 -3.02 18.64
CA ILE A 32 0.82 -2.99 19.73
C ILE A 32 0.34 -1.99 20.82
N PRO A 33 0.56 -2.27 22.12
CA PRO A 33 0.22 -1.32 23.18
C PRO A 33 0.90 0.05 23.02
N PRO A 34 0.23 1.16 23.37
CA PRO A 34 0.70 2.53 23.08
C PRO A 34 1.94 2.98 23.86
N ILE A 35 2.52 2.12 24.71
CA ILE A 35 3.84 2.32 25.31
C ILE A 35 4.98 2.22 24.27
N PHE A 36 4.75 1.51 23.16
CA PHE A 36 5.67 1.47 22.04
C PHE A 36 5.37 2.63 21.08
N THR A 37 6.29 3.60 21.03
CA THR A 37 6.22 4.76 20.16
C THR A 37 7.59 5.08 19.57
N SER A 38 7.61 5.52 18.31
CA SER A 38 8.83 5.95 17.62
C SER A 38 8.98 7.48 17.60
N GLU A 39 8.15 8.23 18.33
CA GLU A 39 8.23 9.70 18.43
C GLU A 39 9.61 10.21 18.84
N ALA A 40 10.22 9.63 19.88
CA ALA A 40 11.53 10.04 20.36
C ALA A 40 12.63 9.74 19.32
N PHE A 41 12.53 8.60 18.63
CA PHE A 41 13.44 8.24 17.55
C PHE A 41 13.28 9.14 16.32
N SER A 42 12.06 9.54 15.96
CA SER A 42 11.79 10.49 14.87
C SER A 42 12.39 11.87 15.18
N LYS A 43 12.14 12.39 16.39
CA LYS A 43 12.72 13.67 16.86
C LYS A 43 14.25 13.63 16.85
N TRP A 44 14.86 12.55 17.37
CA TRP A 44 16.31 12.35 17.32
C TRP A 44 16.81 12.23 15.88
N SER A 45 16.13 11.48 15.01
CA SER A 45 16.56 11.29 13.62
C SER A 45 16.67 12.60 12.84
N LYS A 46 15.85 13.62 13.16
CA LYS A 46 15.91 14.94 12.53
C LYS A 46 17.10 15.80 12.96
N THR A 47 17.77 15.46 14.07
CA THR A 47 18.96 16.18 14.56
C THR A 47 20.28 15.58 14.10
N GLN A 48 20.25 14.43 13.40
CA GLN A 48 21.44 13.73 12.93
C GLN A 48 21.71 13.98 11.44
N GLU A 49 22.99 14.03 11.07
CA GLU A 49 23.40 14.08 9.66
C GLU A 49 23.08 12.77 8.93
N GLU A 50 22.78 12.82 7.63
CA GLU A 50 22.44 11.64 6.81
C GLU A 50 23.49 10.52 6.87
N LYS A 51 24.79 10.86 7.03
CA LYS A 51 25.92 9.93 7.26
C LYS A 51 25.82 9.06 8.53
N THR A 52 24.77 9.27 9.34
CA THR A 52 24.45 8.50 10.55
C THR A 52 23.57 7.29 10.22
N PHE A 53 22.80 7.36 9.13
CA PHE A 53 21.88 6.32 8.70
C PHE A 53 22.48 5.42 7.60
N THR A 54 23.74 5.66 7.24
CA THR A 54 24.56 4.84 6.35
C THR A 54 25.53 3.96 7.16
N ASP A 55 25.78 2.73 6.71
CA ASP A 55 26.57 1.76 7.48
C ASP A 55 28.08 1.92 7.22
N LYS A 56 28.87 2.21 8.26
CA LYS A 56 30.30 2.54 8.15
C LYS A 56 31.25 1.35 8.20
N GLN A 57 30.76 0.13 8.45
CA GLN A 57 31.62 -1.05 8.64
C GLN A 57 32.23 -1.62 7.34
N SER A 58 31.87 -1.07 6.17
CA SER A 58 32.16 -1.62 4.84
C SER A 58 33.60 -1.49 4.33
N ARG A 59 34.47 -0.68 4.96
CA ARG A 59 35.85 -0.39 4.47
C ARG A 59 36.84 -1.56 4.39
N LYS A 60 36.46 -2.80 4.77
CA LYS A 60 37.38 -3.96 4.85
C LYS A 60 37.18 -5.07 3.81
N LYS A 61 36.19 -4.99 2.90
CA LYS A 61 36.02 -5.97 1.81
C LYS A 61 35.54 -5.30 0.53
N ASN A 62 36.11 -5.70 -0.61
CA ASN A 62 35.74 -5.25 -1.96
C ASN A 62 34.39 -5.85 -2.38
N VAL A 63 33.31 -5.28 -1.88
CA VAL A 63 31.91 -5.48 -2.27
C VAL A 63 31.31 -4.09 -2.38
N ASP A 64 30.32 -3.83 -3.24
CA ASP A 64 29.77 -2.48 -3.49
C ASP A 64 28.93 -1.90 -2.32
N TRP A 65 29.71 -1.58 -1.27
CA TRP A 65 29.74 -0.55 -0.23
C TRP A 65 28.51 -0.16 0.60
N GLU A 66 27.28 -0.44 0.17
CA GLU A 66 26.10 0.26 0.73
C GLU A 66 25.15 -0.61 1.61
N TYR A 67 23.83 -0.56 1.39
CA TYR A 67 22.84 -0.97 2.39
C TYR A 67 22.62 -2.48 2.48
N TYR A 68 23.22 -3.12 3.48
CA TYR A 68 22.83 -4.47 3.88
C TYR A 68 21.42 -4.44 4.48
N GLY A 69 20.51 -5.22 3.91
CA GLY A 69 19.16 -5.36 4.44
C GLY A 69 19.19 -5.84 5.89
N LYS A 70 18.35 -5.25 6.73
CA LYS A 70 18.30 -5.55 8.17
C LYS A 70 17.22 -6.58 8.46
N ASP A 71 17.36 -7.25 9.60
CA ASP A 71 16.28 -8.08 10.15
C ASP A 71 15.16 -7.22 10.73
N TYR A 72 14.04 -7.86 11.02
CA TYR A 72 12.86 -7.30 11.66
C TYR A 72 12.35 -8.27 12.73
N ILE A 73 11.76 -7.73 13.79
CA ILE A 73 11.13 -8.56 14.84
C ILE A 73 9.83 -9.11 14.28
N ARG A 74 9.61 -10.42 14.46
CA ARG A 74 8.41 -11.15 14.05
C ARG A 74 7.58 -11.43 15.31
N TYR A 75 6.28 -11.14 15.27
CA TYR A 75 5.38 -11.42 16.39
C TYR A 75 3.96 -11.68 15.87
N ASP A 76 3.20 -12.50 16.58
CA ASP A 76 1.81 -12.81 16.22
C ASP A 76 0.83 -11.97 17.03
N ASN A 77 -0.16 -11.40 16.34
CA ASN A 77 -1.34 -10.81 16.97
C ASN A 77 -2.51 -11.79 16.86
N MET A 78 -2.98 -12.31 18.00
CA MET A 78 -4.11 -13.23 18.04
C MET A 78 -5.41 -12.48 17.72
N ARG A 79 -6.18 -12.98 16.73
CA ARG A 79 -7.53 -12.49 16.45
C ARG A 79 -8.56 -13.28 17.26
N ASN A 80 -9.76 -12.71 17.41
CA ASN A 80 -10.94 -13.36 18.01
C ASN A 80 -11.39 -14.69 17.33
N ILE A 81 -10.77 -15.05 16.20
CA ILE A 81 -11.01 -16.30 15.44
C ILE A 81 -9.90 -17.36 15.65
N ASN A 82 -9.02 -17.18 16.64
CA ASN A 82 -7.89 -18.06 16.97
C ASN A 82 -6.89 -18.34 15.84
N ILE A 83 -6.91 -17.54 14.77
CA ILE A 83 -5.88 -17.55 13.71
C ILE A 83 -4.93 -16.37 14.00
N PRO A 84 -3.64 -16.62 14.25
CA PRO A 84 -2.67 -15.54 14.44
C PRO A 84 -2.49 -14.74 13.15
N ARG A 85 -2.38 -13.42 13.27
CA ARG A 85 -1.90 -12.54 12.20
C ARG A 85 -0.42 -12.27 12.46
N PRO A 86 0.51 -12.75 11.60
CA PRO A 86 1.90 -12.38 11.72
C PRO A 86 2.05 -10.89 11.44
N LEU A 87 2.82 -10.22 12.30
CA LEU A 87 3.16 -8.82 12.21
C LEU A 87 4.67 -8.64 12.40
N ALA A 88 5.16 -7.47 11.99
CA ALA A 88 6.57 -7.14 11.96
C ALA A 88 6.85 -5.79 12.64
N ILE A 89 8.02 -5.68 13.29
CA ILE A 89 8.61 -4.41 13.71
C ILE A 89 9.96 -4.27 12.99
N PRO A 90 10.12 -3.31 12.06
CA PRO A 90 11.33 -3.17 11.28
C PRO A 90 12.49 -2.64 12.12
N ASN A 91 13.72 -2.85 11.65
CA ASN A 91 14.88 -2.14 12.17
C ASN A 91 14.65 -0.60 12.05
N PRO A 92 14.80 0.20 13.12
CA PRO A 92 14.46 1.62 13.09
C PRO A 92 15.22 2.45 12.05
N ILE A 93 16.51 2.18 11.81
CA ILE A 93 17.30 2.93 10.81
C ILE A 93 16.90 2.53 9.39
N ALA A 94 16.70 1.23 9.11
CA ALA A 94 16.22 0.80 7.80
C ALA A 94 14.83 1.38 7.49
N TYR A 95 13.93 1.39 8.49
CA TYR A 95 12.60 1.99 8.38
C TYR A 95 12.64 3.51 8.17
N ARG A 96 13.51 4.22 8.90
CA ARG A 96 13.78 5.66 8.70
C ARG A 96 14.20 5.94 7.26
N ASN A 97 15.09 5.11 6.69
CA ASN A 97 15.56 5.30 5.33
C ASN A 97 14.44 5.08 4.30
N GLN A 98 13.60 4.05 4.45
CA GLN A 98 12.40 3.90 3.61
C GLN A 98 11.42 5.09 3.75
N CYS A 99 11.19 5.58 4.98
CA CYS A 99 10.36 6.78 5.21
C CYS A 99 10.95 8.01 4.52
N LYS A 100 12.27 8.20 4.57
CA LYS A 100 12.98 9.30 3.90
C LYS A 100 12.82 9.22 2.39
N THR A 101 13.05 8.04 1.79
CA THR A 101 12.89 7.83 0.34
C THR A 101 11.46 8.09 -0.13
N LEU A 102 10.45 7.64 0.62
CA LEU A 102 9.03 7.89 0.30
C LEU A 102 8.66 9.39 0.41
N SER A 103 9.23 10.10 1.39
CA SER A 103 9.09 11.55 1.57
C SER A 103 9.75 12.34 0.44
N ASP A 104 10.98 11.95 0.06
CA ASP A 104 11.76 12.62 -0.98
C ASP A 104 11.12 12.43 -2.36
N SER A 105 10.58 11.24 -2.63
CA SER A 105 9.87 10.91 -3.89
C SER A 105 8.38 11.26 -3.85
N TRP A 106 7.92 12.04 -2.86
CA TRP A 106 6.49 12.25 -2.65
C TRP A 106 5.84 13.08 -3.74
N GLY A 107 6.57 14.03 -4.35
CA GLY A 107 6.05 14.84 -5.47
C GLY A 107 5.72 13.98 -6.70
N GLU A 108 6.62 13.05 -7.01
CA GLU A 108 6.49 12.07 -8.08
C GLU A 108 5.38 11.06 -7.77
N LEU A 109 5.29 10.57 -6.53
CA LEU A 109 4.22 9.68 -6.09
C LEU A 109 2.83 10.35 -6.15
N LYS A 110 2.69 11.61 -5.76
CA LYS A 110 1.43 12.36 -5.91
C LYS A 110 1.05 12.53 -7.39
N THR A 111 2.03 12.84 -8.24
CA THR A 111 1.84 12.93 -9.70
C THR A 111 1.36 11.59 -10.28
N TYR A 112 2.00 10.49 -9.87
CA TYR A 112 1.63 9.13 -10.22
C TYR A 112 0.20 8.77 -9.78
N PHE A 113 -0.13 8.96 -8.50
CA PHE A 113 -1.47 8.67 -7.97
C PHE A 113 -2.54 9.49 -8.67
N LYS A 114 -2.28 10.77 -8.97
CA LYS A 114 -3.21 11.62 -9.73
C LYS A 114 -3.42 11.09 -11.15
N ALA A 115 -2.35 10.75 -11.86
CA ALA A 115 -2.42 10.19 -13.22
C ALA A 115 -3.14 8.83 -13.30
N LYS A 116 -3.12 8.04 -12.21
CA LYS A 116 -3.79 6.73 -12.12
C LYS A 116 -5.20 6.76 -11.50
N THR A 117 -5.66 7.90 -10.98
CA THR A 117 -6.98 8.00 -10.30
C THR A 117 -7.88 9.13 -10.82
N ASN A 118 -7.39 10.02 -11.70
CA ASN A 118 -8.18 11.11 -12.27
C ASN A 118 -9.34 10.67 -13.19
N ASN A 119 -9.29 9.46 -13.74
CA ASN A 119 -10.32 8.86 -14.58
C ASN A 119 -11.39 8.10 -13.79
N GLN A 120 -11.23 7.95 -12.47
CA GLN A 120 -12.16 7.19 -11.64
C GLN A 120 -13.42 8.03 -11.35
N SER A 121 -14.61 7.52 -11.69
CA SER A 121 -15.90 8.18 -11.45
C SER A 121 -16.27 8.30 -9.97
N HIS A 122 -15.60 7.53 -9.12
CA HIS A 122 -15.73 7.46 -7.67
C HIS A 122 -14.39 6.96 -7.12
N LYS A 123 -14.08 7.27 -5.86
CA LYS A 123 -12.83 6.79 -5.25
C LYS A 123 -12.87 5.27 -5.02
N ILE A 124 -12.11 4.52 -5.82
CA ILE A 124 -12.05 3.04 -5.78
C ILE A 124 -11.35 2.56 -4.50
N SER A 125 -10.09 2.97 -4.28
CA SER A 125 -9.36 2.65 -3.06
C SER A 125 -9.97 3.35 -1.84
N ARG A 126 -10.50 2.56 -0.91
CA ARG A 126 -11.22 3.03 0.28
C ARG A 126 -10.31 3.24 1.47
N ILE A 127 -9.33 2.34 1.68
CA ILE A 127 -8.39 2.37 2.80
C ILE A 127 -6.99 2.69 2.28
N HIS A 128 -6.52 3.91 2.56
CA HIS A 128 -5.22 4.44 2.14
C HIS A 128 -4.75 5.50 3.13
N ILE A 129 -3.50 5.94 3.03
CA ILE A 129 -2.97 7.02 3.87
C ILE A 129 -3.73 8.33 3.67
N ARG A 130 -3.94 9.11 4.73
CA ARG A 130 -4.60 10.43 4.69
C ARG A 130 -4.34 11.21 5.98
N LYS A 131 -4.58 12.52 5.97
CA LYS A 131 -4.70 13.30 7.20
C LYS A 131 -5.95 12.88 7.98
N LEU A 132 -5.80 12.84 9.30
CA LEU A 132 -6.82 12.35 10.23
C LEU A 132 -7.07 13.40 11.32
N LYS A 133 -8.35 13.72 11.56
CA LYS A 133 -8.72 14.78 12.51
C LYS A 133 -8.21 14.44 13.91
N ASN A 134 -7.38 15.33 14.47
CA ASN A 134 -6.77 15.21 15.80
C ASN A 134 -5.88 13.96 15.99
N LYS A 135 -5.35 13.37 14.92
CA LYS A 135 -4.36 12.28 14.96
C LYS A 135 -3.07 12.71 14.23
N LYS A 136 -1.96 12.05 14.54
CA LYS A 136 -0.63 12.34 13.95
C LYS A 136 -0.14 11.23 13.01
N HIS A 137 -0.61 10.00 13.18
CA HIS A 137 -0.46 8.94 12.19
C HIS A 137 -1.35 9.21 10.98
N LEU A 138 -0.97 8.62 9.84
CA LEU A 138 -1.64 8.79 8.55
C LEU A 138 -2.50 7.58 8.14
N PHE A 139 -2.55 6.52 8.95
CA PHE A 139 -3.22 5.26 8.63
C PHE A 139 -3.85 4.60 9.86
N GLU A 140 -5.11 4.18 9.76
CA GLU A 140 -5.80 3.22 10.65
C GLU A 140 -6.57 2.25 9.74
N MET A 141 -6.77 1.00 10.17
CA MET A 141 -7.51 0.01 9.38
C MET A 141 -9.03 0.28 9.30
N ASN A 142 -9.60 1.04 10.23
CA ASN A 142 -11.03 1.34 10.29
C ASN A 142 -11.27 2.75 10.87
N TYR A 143 -11.94 3.63 10.13
CA TYR A 143 -12.27 4.99 10.58
C TYR A 143 -13.76 5.15 10.87
N LYS A 144 -14.14 5.95 11.87
CA LYS A 144 -15.55 6.06 12.30
C LYS A 144 -16.53 6.59 11.24
N ASN A 145 -16.08 7.46 10.33
CA ASN A 145 -16.93 8.01 9.25
C ASN A 145 -17.00 7.09 8.01
N PHE A 146 -16.12 6.08 7.94
CA PHE A 146 -15.92 5.21 6.79
C PHE A 146 -17.19 4.47 6.37
N LEU A 147 -17.90 3.90 7.35
CA LEU A 147 -19.11 3.10 7.11
C LEU A 147 -20.20 3.88 6.37
N LYS A 148 -20.27 5.20 6.54
CA LYS A 148 -21.24 6.04 5.84
C LYS A 148 -20.76 6.40 4.42
N ASP A 149 -19.56 6.93 4.30
CA ASP A 149 -18.98 7.33 3.00
C ASP A 149 -18.84 6.14 2.02
N ASP A 150 -18.62 4.92 2.56
CA ASP A 150 -18.55 3.69 1.79
C ASP A 150 -19.95 3.13 1.48
N SER A 151 -20.88 3.12 2.46
CA SER A 151 -22.26 2.69 2.20
C SER A 151 -22.95 3.58 1.17
N ASP A 152 -22.80 4.91 1.24
CA ASP A 152 -23.39 5.83 0.27
C ASP A 152 -22.85 5.59 -1.16
N ILE A 153 -21.58 5.20 -1.30
CA ILE A 153 -20.97 4.85 -2.59
C ILE A 153 -21.39 3.46 -3.05
N GLU A 154 -21.29 2.41 -2.22
CA GLU A 154 -21.70 1.06 -2.59
C GLU A 154 -23.20 0.98 -2.92
N ASN A 155 -24.04 1.72 -2.20
CA ASN A 155 -25.46 1.90 -2.54
C ASN A 155 -25.59 2.53 -3.94
N GLY A 156 -24.84 3.60 -4.23
CA GLY A 156 -24.83 4.24 -5.55
C GLY A 156 -24.36 3.33 -6.69
N LEU A 157 -23.37 2.46 -6.45
CA LEU A 157 -22.89 1.47 -7.43
C LEU A 157 -23.86 0.28 -7.60
N SER A 158 -24.64 -0.05 -6.56
CA SER A 158 -25.66 -1.11 -6.61
C SER A 158 -26.85 -0.76 -7.50
N ILE A 159 -27.12 0.54 -7.76
CA ILE A 159 -28.23 0.98 -8.60
C ILE A 159 -28.07 0.44 -10.03
N GLY A 160 -29.01 -0.42 -10.44
CA GLY A 160 -29.00 -1.08 -11.75
C GLY A 160 -28.15 -2.35 -11.83
N SER A 161 -27.38 -2.66 -10.77
CA SER A 161 -26.58 -3.88 -10.67
C SER A 161 -27.45 -5.05 -10.15
N ARG A 162 -27.23 -6.25 -10.69
CA ARG A 162 -27.90 -7.49 -10.26
C ARG A 162 -27.00 -8.41 -9.45
N TYR A 163 -25.68 -8.18 -9.51
CA TYR A 163 -24.71 -8.99 -8.81
C TYR A 163 -23.64 -8.11 -8.16
N VAL A 164 -23.14 -8.53 -7.00
CA VAL A 164 -21.88 -8.05 -6.44
C VAL A 164 -20.88 -9.20 -6.37
N VAL A 165 -19.71 -8.99 -6.96
CA VAL A 165 -18.55 -9.88 -6.88
C VAL A 165 -17.66 -9.42 -5.74
N LYS A 166 -17.52 -10.27 -4.73
CA LYS A 166 -16.53 -10.08 -3.65
C LYS A 166 -15.29 -10.90 -4.01
N ALA A 167 -14.12 -10.28 -4.03
CA ALA A 167 -12.84 -10.95 -4.31
C ALA A 167 -11.76 -10.49 -3.32
N ASP A 168 -10.67 -11.24 -3.19
CA ASP A 168 -9.60 -11.02 -2.21
C ASP A 168 -8.26 -11.42 -2.84
N ILE A 169 -7.16 -10.74 -2.51
CA ILE A 169 -5.81 -11.10 -2.98
C ILE A 169 -5.20 -12.13 -2.03
N SER A 170 -4.74 -13.26 -2.59
CA SER A 170 -4.05 -14.31 -1.83
C SER A 170 -2.78 -13.77 -1.16
N ASN A 171 -2.80 -13.71 0.17
CA ASN A 171 -1.69 -13.27 1.03
C ASN A 171 -1.08 -11.92 0.59
N CYS A 172 -1.91 -10.89 0.33
CA CYS A 172 -1.51 -9.62 -0.30
C CYS A 172 -0.11 -9.10 0.08
N PHE A 173 0.11 -8.66 1.33
CA PHE A 173 1.41 -8.09 1.73
C PHE A 173 2.60 -9.06 1.57
N PRO A 174 2.54 -10.33 2.02
CA PRO A 174 3.55 -11.35 1.70
C PRO A 174 3.78 -11.64 0.21
N SER A 175 2.77 -11.43 -0.64
CA SER A 175 2.84 -11.69 -2.10
C SER A 175 3.39 -10.52 -2.91
N ILE A 176 3.51 -9.31 -2.36
CA ILE A 176 4.06 -8.16 -3.08
C ILE A 176 5.54 -8.39 -3.43
N TYR A 177 5.81 -8.56 -4.72
CA TYR A 177 7.17 -8.56 -5.27
C TYR A 177 7.68 -7.12 -5.38
N THR A 178 8.80 -6.77 -4.73
CA THR A 178 9.24 -5.36 -4.63
C THR A 178 9.61 -4.76 -5.98
N HIS A 179 10.14 -5.55 -6.92
CA HIS A 179 10.39 -5.09 -8.29
C HIS A 179 9.09 -4.82 -9.08
N SER A 180 7.91 -5.17 -8.57
CA SER A 180 6.64 -4.71 -9.13
C SER A 180 6.36 -3.21 -8.86
N ILE A 181 7.01 -2.61 -7.85
CA ILE A 181 6.94 -1.17 -7.55
C ILE A 181 7.37 -0.32 -8.77
N PRO A 182 8.60 -0.48 -9.33
CA PRO A 182 8.96 0.26 -10.54
C PRO A 182 8.15 -0.15 -11.77
N TRP A 183 7.67 -1.39 -11.86
CA TRP A 183 6.75 -1.78 -12.95
C TRP A 183 5.43 -1.01 -12.90
N ALA A 184 4.89 -0.77 -11.70
CA ALA A 184 3.65 -0.04 -11.49
C ALA A 184 3.78 1.45 -11.78
N VAL A 185 4.96 2.03 -11.53
CA VAL A 185 5.28 3.45 -11.73
C VAL A 185 5.64 3.79 -13.18
N VAL A 186 6.62 3.11 -13.77
CA VAL A 186 7.16 3.43 -15.12
C VAL A 186 6.89 2.38 -16.19
N GLY A 187 6.23 1.27 -15.85
CA GLY A 187 6.01 0.14 -16.74
C GLY A 187 7.14 -0.89 -16.72
N LYS A 188 6.78 -2.18 -16.88
CA LYS A 188 7.69 -3.33 -16.76
C LYS A 188 8.87 -3.31 -17.76
N GLU A 189 8.70 -2.67 -18.92
CA GLU A 189 9.76 -2.51 -19.93
C GLU A 189 10.74 -1.39 -19.57
N SER A 190 10.24 -0.19 -19.25
CA SER A 190 11.08 0.95 -18.83
C SER A 190 11.89 0.61 -17.57
N ALA A 191 11.26 -0.02 -16.58
CA ALA A 191 11.94 -0.47 -15.37
C ALA A 191 13.07 -1.49 -15.64
N LYS A 192 12.95 -2.31 -16.70
CA LYS A 192 14.01 -3.25 -17.12
C LYS A 192 15.16 -2.56 -17.85
N GLN A 193 14.93 -1.38 -18.44
CA GLN A 193 15.97 -0.57 -19.08
C GLN A 193 16.69 0.31 -18.05
N HIS A 194 15.93 0.97 -17.17
CA HIS A 194 16.41 1.89 -16.14
C HIS A 194 16.73 1.16 -14.83
N LYS A 195 17.76 0.30 -14.85
CA LYS A 195 18.15 -0.54 -13.69
C LYS A 195 19.02 0.16 -12.63
N LYS A 196 19.28 1.47 -12.76
CA LYS A 196 20.18 2.17 -11.85
C LYS A 196 19.46 2.48 -10.53
N ASP A 197 20.10 2.18 -9.41
CA ASP A 197 19.62 2.57 -8.08
C ASP A 197 19.46 4.10 -7.90
N THR A 198 20.00 4.93 -8.80
CA THR A 198 19.81 6.38 -8.78
C THR A 198 18.38 6.83 -9.11
N GLU A 199 17.58 5.99 -9.77
CA GLU A 199 16.19 6.31 -10.09
C GLU A 199 15.32 6.24 -8.82
N TRP A 200 14.46 7.25 -8.62
CA TRP A 200 13.65 7.36 -7.40
C TRP A 200 12.77 6.11 -7.13
N PHE A 201 12.20 5.52 -8.19
CA PHE A 201 11.39 4.31 -8.10
C PHE A 201 12.22 3.06 -7.72
N ASN A 202 13.49 3.01 -8.12
CA ASN A 202 14.41 1.94 -7.72
C ASN A 202 14.91 2.14 -6.28
N GLN A 203 15.05 3.38 -5.81
CA GLN A 203 15.31 3.64 -4.40
C GLN A 203 14.16 3.15 -3.53
N ILE A 204 12.89 3.35 -3.93
CA ILE A 204 11.73 2.83 -3.18
C ILE A 204 11.77 1.30 -3.10
N ASP A 205 12.06 0.60 -4.20
CA ASP A 205 12.28 -0.86 -4.20
C ASP A 205 13.43 -1.25 -3.24
N LYS A 206 14.61 -0.65 -3.41
CA LYS A 206 15.82 -0.92 -2.62
C LYS A 206 15.56 -0.77 -1.12
N PHE A 207 15.02 0.37 -0.68
CA PHE A 207 14.75 0.59 0.75
C PHE A 207 13.57 -0.23 1.29
N THR A 208 12.67 -0.71 0.43
CA THR A 208 11.66 -1.70 0.82
C THR A 208 12.30 -3.06 1.08
N ARG A 209 13.14 -3.56 0.15
CA ARG A 209 13.91 -4.80 0.32
C ARG A 209 14.80 -4.76 1.57
N ASN A 210 15.38 -3.59 1.87
CA ASN A 210 16.25 -3.40 3.04
C ASN A 210 15.56 -3.59 4.39
N LEU A 211 14.22 -3.59 4.47
CA LEU A 211 13.49 -3.94 5.69
C LEU A 211 13.41 -5.46 5.96
N LYS A 212 13.81 -6.27 4.98
CA LYS A 212 13.64 -7.72 4.96
C LYS A 212 14.89 -8.39 4.40
N PHE A 213 16.07 -8.12 4.97
CA PHE A 213 17.36 -8.70 4.53
C PHE A 213 17.76 -8.50 3.04
N GLY A 214 17.09 -7.63 2.29
CA GLY A 214 17.31 -7.48 0.84
C GLY A 214 16.41 -8.39 -0.02
N GLU A 215 15.53 -9.17 0.61
CA GLU A 215 14.55 -10.04 -0.04
C GLU A 215 13.60 -9.27 -0.95
N THR A 216 13.37 -9.81 -2.15
CA THR A 216 12.50 -9.21 -3.18
C THR A 216 11.02 -9.57 -3.01
N HIS A 217 10.67 -10.56 -2.19
CA HIS A 217 9.31 -11.05 -2.03
C HIS A 217 8.75 -10.74 -0.64
N GLY A 218 7.59 -10.09 -0.63
CA GLY A 218 6.79 -9.76 0.54
C GLY A 218 7.26 -8.50 1.26
N VAL A 219 6.30 -7.64 1.61
CA VAL A 219 6.53 -6.47 2.47
C VAL A 219 6.06 -6.75 3.90
N LEU A 220 6.58 -6.00 4.86
CA LEU A 220 6.28 -6.17 6.28
C LEU A 220 4.81 -5.85 6.61
N ILE A 221 4.15 -6.67 7.42
CA ILE A 221 2.78 -6.41 7.89
C ILE A 221 2.84 -5.65 9.22
N GLY A 222 2.17 -4.50 9.31
CA GLY A 222 2.10 -3.69 10.53
C GLY A 222 2.58 -2.25 10.33
N PRO A 223 3.78 -2.01 9.78
CA PRO A 223 4.29 -0.66 9.54
C PRO A 223 3.49 0.07 8.45
N HIS A 224 3.33 1.38 8.59
CA HIS A 224 2.47 2.17 7.71
C HIS A 224 3.02 2.35 6.30
N THR A 225 4.35 2.33 6.12
CA THR A 225 4.99 2.41 4.79
C THR A 225 4.53 1.29 3.86
N SER A 226 4.33 0.07 4.38
CA SER A 226 3.87 -1.06 3.56
C SER A 226 2.51 -0.83 2.91
N ASN A 227 1.63 -0.03 3.51
CA ASN A 227 0.36 0.35 2.89
C ASN A 227 0.56 1.29 1.69
N ILE A 228 1.58 2.16 1.74
CA ILE A 228 1.95 3.00 0.58
C ILE A 228 2.54 2.12 -0.52
N ILE A 229 3.42 1.18 -0.16
CA ILE A 229 4.00 0.23 -1.11
C ILE A 229 2.92 -0.62 -1.79
N SER A 230 1.93 -1.13 -1.04
CA SER A 230 0.79 -1.84 -1.64
C SER A 230 -0.05 -0.93 -2.53
N GLU A 231 -0.35 0.30 -2.10
CA GLU A 231 -1.14 1.24 -2.92
C GLU A 231 -0.45 1.62 -4.23
N ILE A 232 0.89 1.75 -4.27
CA ILE A 232 1.62 1.99 -5.53
C ILE A 232 1.34 0.86 -6.54
N VAL A 233 1.33 -0.40 -6.11
CA VAL A 233 1.08 -1.55 -7.00
C VAL A 233 -0.40 -1.69 -7.33
N LEU A 234 -1.28 -1.62 -6.32
CA LEU A 234 -2.70 -1.89 -6.48
C LEU A 234 -3.42 -0.79 -7.26
N ILE A 235 -3.00 0.47 -7.17
CA ILE A 235 -3.58 1.56 -7.99
C ILE A 235 -3.24 1.40 -9.48
N ALA A 236 -2.11 0.75 -9.81
CA ALA A 236 -1.81 0.41 -11.21
C ALA A 236 -2.81 -0.61 -11.78
N ILE A 237 -3.21 -1.60 -10.97
CA ILE A 237 -4.27 -2.57 -11.30
C ILE A 237 -5.63 -1.87 -11.37
N ASP A 238 -5.91 -0.99 -10.39
CA ASP A 238 -7.21 -0.34 -10.29
C ASP A 238 -7.50 0.53 -11.54
N TYR A 239 -6.46 1.21 -12.05
CA TYR A 239 -6.52 2.03 -13.25
C TYR A 239 -6.90 1.24 -14.51
N GLU A 240 -6.32 0.05 -14.71
CA GLU A 240 -6.65 -0.80 -15.88
C GLU A 240 -8.08 -1.34 -15.79
N LEU A 241 -8.54 -1.71 -14.59
CA LEU A 241 -9.93 -2.15 -14.37
C LEU A 241 -10.94 -1.00 -14.51
N ALA A 242 -10.58 0.21 -14.08
CA ALA A 242 -11.40 1.40 -14.29
C ALA A 242 -11.53 1.75 -15.79
N ASN A 243 -10.44 1.61 -16.56
CA ASN A 243 -10.45 1.79 -18.02
C ASN A 243 -11.33 0.76 -18.75
N LYS A 244 -11.48 -0.46 -18.20
CA LYS A 244 -12.44 -1.48 -18.68
C LYS A 244 -13.90 -1.19 -18.29
N GLY A 245 -14.16 -0.10 -17.56
CA GLY A 245 -15.50 0.35 -17.18
C GLY A 245 -16.08 -0.31 -15.93
N TYR A 246 -15.28 -1.05 -15.16
CA TYR A 246 -15.76 -1.71 -13.94
C TYR A 246 -16.10 -0.71 -12.83
N LYS A 247 -17.20 -0.98 -12.12
CA LYS A 247 -17.67 -0.22 -10.96
C LYS A 247 -17.39 -1.04 -9.69
N TYR A 248 -16.46 -0.61 -8.86
CA TYR A 248 -16.06 -1.38 -7.67
C TYR A 248 -15.35 -0.54 -6.62
N THR A 249 -15.44 -0.98 -5.37
CA THR A 249 -14.65 -0.49 -4.24
C THR A 249 -13.52 -1.48 -3.92
N ARG A 250 -12.41 -0.98 -3.36
CA ARG A 250 -11.30 -1.80 -2.85
C ARG A 250 -10.87 -1.39 -1.44
N HIS A 251 -10.75 -2.36 -0.55
CA HIS A 251 -10.43 -2.22 0.87
C HIS A 251 -9.14 -2.98 1.17
N ILE A 252 -7.97 -2.34 0.94
CA ILE A 252 -6.67 -3.02 0.88
C ILE A 252 -6.69 -4.09 -0.23
N ASP A 253 -6.93 -5.36 0.12
CA ASP A 253 -6.96 -6.52 -0.76
C ASP A 253 -8.38 -7.05 -1.07
N ASP A 254 -9.41 -6.62 -0.34
CA ASP A 254 -10.81 -6.98 -0.59
C ASP A 254 -11.41 -6.09 -1.71
N TYR A 255 -11.95 -6.70 -2.76
CA TYR A 255 -12.66 -6.03 -3.88
C TYR A 255 -14.17 -6.27 -3.79
N SER A 256 -14.97 -5.26 -4.14
CA SER A 256 -16.43 -5.36 -4.28
C SER A 256 -16.91 -4.75 -5.59
N CYS A 257 -17.13 -5.56 -6.62
CA CYS A 257 -17.54 -5.10 -7.96
C CYS A 257 -19.03 -5.32 -8.22
N PHE A 258 -19.71 -4.30 -8.74
CA PHE A 258 -21.15 -4.27 -8.99
C PHE A 258 -21.40 -4.34 -10.50
N VAL A 259 -22.18 -5.35 -10.94
CA VAL A 259 -22.43 -5.63 -12.38
C VAL A 259 -23.87 -6.05 -12.64
N GLU A 260 -24.32 -5.87 -13.89
CA GLU A 260 -25.72 -6.05 -14.29
C GLU A 260 -26.09 -7.49 -14.69
N THR A 261 -25.12 -8.33 -15.04
CA THR A 261 -25.35 -9.72 -15.53
C THR A 261 -24.33 -10.70 -14.96
N HIS A 262 -24.64 -12.01 -15.00
CA HIS A 262 -23.76 -13.05 -14.48
C HIS A 262 -22.47 -13.17 -15.29
N GLU A 263 -22.55 -13.04 -16.61
CA GLU A 263 -21.40 -13.10 -17.54
C GLU A 263 -20.38 -11.98 -17.21
N LYS A 264 -20.86 -10.80 -16.81
CA LYS A 264 -19.99 -9.71 -16.34
C LYS A 264 -19.29 -10.02 -15.02
N THR A 265 -19.85 -10.90 -14.17
CA THR A 265 -19.16 -11.33 -12.93
C THR A 265 -17.93 -12.18 -13.25
N GLU A 266 -18.07 -13.10 -14.20
CA GLU A 266 -16.99 -13.97 -14.65
C GLU A 266 -15.92 -13.17 -15.41
N GLN A 267 -16.34 -12.28 -16.30
CA GLN A 267 -15.45 -11.40 -17.05
C GLN A 267 -14.64 -10.47 -16.11
N PHE A 268 -15.27 -9.92 -15.07
CA PHE A 268 -14.55 -9.16 -14.03
C PHE A 268 -13.48 -10.00 -13.32
N LEU A 269 -13.80 -11.25 -12.93
CA LEU A 269 -12.84 -12.13 -12.25
C LEU A 269 -11.67 -12.52 -13.16
N LEU A 270 -11.92 -12.78 -14.44
CA LEU A 270 -10.89 -13.05 -15.44
C LEU A 270 -9.98 -11.82 -15.65
N ASP A 271 -10.56 -10.64 -15.80
CA ASP A 271 -9.81 -9.40 -15.94
C ASP A 271 -8.99 -9.07 -14.70
N LEU A 272 -9.59 -9.11 -13.51
CA LEU A 272 -8.90 -8.88 -12.23
C LEU A 272 -7.75 -9.88 -12.04
N SER A 273 -7.96 -11.17 -12.33
CA SER A 273 -6.90 -12.17 -12.26
C SER A 273 -5.77 -11.92 -13.28
N SER A 274 -6.10 -11.41 -14.47
CA SER A 274 -5.12 -11.06 -15.50
C SER A 274 -4.28 -9.85 -15.10
N GLU A 275 -4.92 -8.80 -14.58
CA GLU A 275 -4.25 -7.57 -14.14
C GLU A 275 -3.37 -7.81 -12.90
N LEU A 276 -3.85 -8.56 -11.89
CA LEU A 276 -3.07 -8.96 -10.72
C LEU A 276 -1.79 -9.72 -11.12
N LYS A 277 -1.90 -10.64 -12.10
CA LYS A 277 -0.77 -11.46 -12.56
C LYS A 277 0.36 -10.64 -13.19
N LYS A 278 0.10 -9.44 -13.73
CA LYS A 278 1.15 -8.56 -14.27
C LYS A 278 2.18 -8.13 -13.20
N TYR A 279 1.74 -8.12 -11.94
CA TYR A 279 2.49 -7.72 -10.74
C TYR A 279 2.78 -8.91 -9.80
N GLU A 280 2.68 -10.15 -10.31
CA GLU A 280 2.88 -11.42 -9.58
C GLU A 280 1.89 -11.66 -8.41
N LEU A 281 0.74 -10.98 -8.41
CA LEU A 281 -0.34 -11.19 -7.44
C LEU A 281 -1.39 -12.20 -7.95
N THR A 282 -2.12 -12.83 -7.04
CA THR A 282 -3.13 -13.86 -7.36
C THR A 282 -4.41 -13.70 -6.54
N LEU A 283 -5.55 -14.14 -7.09
CA LEU A 283 -6.83 -14.15 -6.38
C LEU A 283 -6.91 -15.26 -5.34
N ASN A 284 -7.70 -15.02 -4.30
CA ASN A 284 -8.07 -16.00 -3.29
C ASN A 284 -9.40 -16.65 -3.65
N HIS A 285 -9.35 -17.66 -4.53
CA HIS A 285 -10.54 -18.37 -5.01
C HIS A 285 -11.45 -18.94 -3.92
N LYS A 286 -10.94 -19.16 -2.68
CA LYS A 286 -11.75 -19.62 -1.53
C LYS A 286 -12.58 -18.50 -0.88
N LYS A 287 -12.15 -17.24 -1.01
CA LYS A 287 -12.91 -16.06 -0.54
C LYS A 287 -13.73 -15.40 -1.64
N THR A 288 -13.39 -15.62 -2.91
CA THR A 288 -14.18 -15.13 -4.05
C THR A 288 -15.63 -15.61 -3.97
N LYS A 289 -16.58 -14.69 -4.09
CA LYS A 289 -18.02 -14.97 -4.07
C LYS A 289 -18.75 -14.08 -5.06
N ILE A 290 -19.76 -14.63 -5.71
CA ILE A 290 -20.77 -13.90 -6.48
C ILE A 290 -22.05 -13.92 -5.64
N ILE A 291 -22.67 -12.75 -5.46
CA ILE A 291 -23.88 -12.57 -4.63
C ILE A 291 -24.90 -11.83 -5.49
N GLU A 292 -26.12 -12.37 -5.58
CA GLU A 292 -27.24 -11.72 -6.29
C GLU A 292 -27.83 -10.56 -5.47
N LEU A 293 -28.35 -9.54 -6.15
CA LEU A 293 -28.91 -8.31 -5.56
C LEU A 293 -30.40 -8.16 -5.92
N PRO A 294 -31.24 -7.60 -5.02
CA PRO A 294 -30.89 -7.12 -3.69
C PRO A 294 -30.63 -8.27 -2.70
N VAL A 295 -29.72 -8.06 -1.75
CA VAL A 295 -29.52 -8.99 -0.64
C VAL A 295 -30.75 -8.93 0.28
N ALA A 296 -31.31 -10.11 0.60
CA ALA A 296 -32.46 -10.26 1.49
C ALA A 296 -32.11 -10.09 2.97
#